data_AF-A0A916HLQ1-F1
#
_entry.id   AF-A0A916HLQ1-F1
#
_cell.length_a   1.000
_cell.length_b   1.000
_cell.length_c   1.000
_cell.angle_alpha   90.00
_cell.angle_beta   90.00
_cell.angle_gamma   90.00
#
_symmetry.space_group_name_H-M   'P 1'
#
loop_
_entity.id
_entity.type
_entity.pdbx_description
1 polymer ?
#
loop_
_entity_poly.entity_id
_entity_poly.type
_entity_poly.pdbx_seq_one_letter_code
_entity_poly.pdbx_strand_id
1 'polypeptide(L)'
;MRFVTISAGLIAASATCAHATFFSFASDFAADTSWTFSGGGALGAGNIRDQVPVTDLVAFFYDDDNGPLPPNGPFMDFNADMPIRWVASIPVGGGAFVHTYAMDQGAFSFDNILGVPQMTINYSNAVMTVLGGEFSWGATATIQGADNNFGGSVTYTSAFTDAPYGIFTGASIGPDDFAFTITEINTSGVRPLGPAPRGVGIDPQTHLPVEQWFSEGSYSGGAYWVPAPGSLALGLLGLTLARRRR
;
A
#
# COMPACT_ATOMS: atom_id res chain seq x y z
N MET A 1 -3.63 58.73 27.46
CA MET A 1 -2.53 57.76 27.66
C MET A 1 -3.02 56.65 28.56
N ARG A 2 -3.13 55.42 28.02
CA ARG A 2 -2.79 54.11 28.61
C ARG A 2 -3.57 53.03 27.85
N PHE A 3 -2.97 52.62 26.74
CA PHE A 3 -3.22 51.33 26.12
C PHE A 3 -2.76 50.24 27.11
N VAL A 4 -3.61 49.26 27.41
CA VAL A 4 -3.16 47.99 28.01
C VAL A 4 -3.61 46.86 27.10
N THR A 5 -2.61 46.37 26.39
CA THR A 5 -2.54 45.18 25.54
C THR A 5 -2.89 43.93 26.33
N ILE A 6 -3.91 43.17 25.92
CA ILE A 6 -4.03 41.73 26.22
C ILE A 6 -4.48 41.02 24.95
N SER A 7 -3.52 40.81 24.04
CA SER A 7 -3.63 39.90 22.91
C SER A 7 -2.52 38.86 23.05
N ALA A 8 -2.70 37.91 23.97
CA ALA A 8 -1.82 36.76 24.11
C ALA A 8 -2.61 35.63 24.76
N GLY A 9 -2.86 34.55 24.01
CA GLY A 9 -3.40 33.31 24.57
C GLY A 9 -4.58 32.71 23.80
N LEU A 10 -4.44 32.49 22.48
CA LEU A 10 -5.27 31.52 21.76
C LEU A 10 -4.66 31.13 20.40
N ILE A 11 -3.34 30.92 20.37
CA ILE A 11 -2.64 30.25 19.26
C ILE A 11 -1.83 29.12 19.88
N ALA A 12 -2.51 28.06 20.30
CA ALA A 12 -1.86 26.84 20.79
C ALA A 12 -2.66 25.55 20.50
N ALA A 13 -3.65 25.59 19.59
CA ALA A 13 -4.59 24.46 19.44
C ALA A 13 -4.95 24.05 18.01
N SER A 14 -4.20 24.43 16.97
CA SER A 14 -4.54 23.99 15.61
C SER A 14 -3.33 23.82 14.69
N ALA A 15 -2.24 23.29 15.23
CA ALA A 15 -1.08 22.90 14.44
C ALA A 15 -0.45 21.62 15.00
N THR A 16 -1.26 20.60 15.27
CA THR A 16 -0.76 19.26 15.00
C THR A 16 -0.85 19.14 13.47
N CYS A 17 0.27 19.38 12.81
CA CYS A 17 0.47 18.92 11.44
C CYS A 17 -0.02 17.47 11.46
N ALA A 18 -1.03 17.11 10.69
CA ALA A 18 -1.28 15.69 10.51
C ALA A 18 -0.12 15.20 9.64
N HIS A 19 0.72 14.39 10.27
CA HIS A 19 1.83 13.74 9.61
C HIS A 19 1.23 12.63 8.75
N ALA A 20 1.68 12.53 7.49
CA ALA A 20 1.44 11.31 6.72
C ALA A 20 2.13 10.17 7.48
N THR A 21 1.38 9.12 7.80
CA THR A 21 1.95 7.90 8.33
C THR A 21 2.44 7.09 7.13
N PHE A 22 3.73 6.76 7.14
CA PHE A 22 4.32 5.86 6.15
C PHE A 22 4.28 4.43 6.68
N PHE A 23 3.89 3.53 5.81
CA PHE A 23 3.84 2.09 6.06
C PHE A 23 4.80 1.41 5.11
N SER A 24 5.48 0.37 5.58
CA SER A 24 6.25 -0.50 4.71
C SER A 24 6.24 -1.95 5.18
N PHE A 25 6.45 -2.85 4.23
CA PHE A 25 7.00 -4.17 4.52
C PHE A 25 7.97 -4.54 3.42
N ALA A 26 8.98 -5.32 3.75
CA ALA A 26 9.84 -5.96 2.76
C ALA A 26 9.90 -7.45 3.06
N SER A 27 9.72 -8.29 2.04
CA SER A 27 9.72 -9.75 2.21
C SER A 27 11.08 -10.31 2.63
N ASP A 28 12.15 -9.52 2.56
CA ASP A 28 13.51 -9.90 2.97
C ASP A 28 13.79 -9.73 4.47
N PHE A 29 12.87 -9.13 5.24
CA PHE A 29 13.07 -8.80 6.65
C PHE A 29 12.65 -9.89 7.65
N ALA A 30 11.97 -10.95 7.20
CA ALA A 30 11.52 -12.05 8.05
C ALA A 30 12.12 -13.39 7.60
N ALA A 31 11.90 -14.46 8.40
CA ALA A 31 12.26 -15.84 8.06
C ALA A 31 11.39 -16.41 6.92
N ASP A 32 11.02 -15.55 5.97
CA ASP A 32 9.97 -15.78 4.98
C ASP A 32 10.40 -16.91 4.05
N THR A 33 9.75 -18.04 4.25
CA THR A 33 9.98 -19.26 3.47
C THR A 33 9.07 -19.31 2.25
N SER A 34 8.24 -18.29 2.07
CA SER A 34 7.15 -18.24 1.12
C SER A 34 7.30 -17.11 0.11
N TRP A 35 6.66 -17.27 -1.05
CA TRP A 35 6.56 -16.18 -2.02
C TRP A 35 5.51 -15.18 -1.55
N THR A 36 5.77 -13.88 -1.74
CA THR A 36 4.80 -12.85 -1.38
C THR A 36 3.58 -12.89 -2.29
N PHE A 37 3.80 -13.00 -3.61
CA PHE A 37 2.73 -12.99 -4.60
C PHE A 37 2.72 -14.24 -5.47
N SER A 38 1.53 -14.57 -5.96
CA SER A 38 1.32 -15.49 -7.07
C SER A 38 0.19 -15.03 -7.98
N GLY A 39 0.05 -15.68 -9.13
CA GLY A 39 -1.06 -15.46 -10.05
C GLY A 39 -1.00 -16.42 -11.23
N GLY A 40 -1.95 -16.31 -12.16
CA GLY A 40 -1.96 -17.17 -13.36
C GLY A 40 -2.46 -18.60 -13.13
N GLY A 41 -2.52 -19.40 -14.20
CA GLY A 41 -2.92 -20.80 -14.16
C GLY A 41 -4.30 -21.04 -13.53
N ALA A 42 -4.38 -21.99 -12.59
CA ALA A 42 -5.61 -22.33 -11.88
C ALA A 42 -6.15 -21.22 -10.96
N LEU A 43 -5.34 -20.21 -10.64
CA LEU A 43 -5.72 -19.07 -9.80
C LEU A 43 -6.44 -17.97 -10.59
N GLY A 44 -6.45 -18.09 -11.93
CA GLY A 44 -7.00 -17.09 -12.83
C GLY A 44 -5.90 -16.18 -13.39
N ALA A 45 -5.83 -16.09 -14.73
CA ALA A 45 -4.80 -15.31 -15.43
C ALA A 45 -4.87 -13.79 -15.16
N GLY A 46 -6.02 -13.28 -14.74
CA GLY A 46 -6.28 -11.85 -14.54
C GLY A 46 -6.17 -11.38 -13.10
N ASN A 47 -5.37 -12.04 -12.25
CA ASN A 47 -5.35 -11.73 -10.82
C ASN A 47 -3.98 -11.95 -10.18
N ILE A 48 -3.62 -11.05 -9.27
CA ILE A 48 -2.45 -11.16 -8.39
C ILE A 48 -2.97 -11.45 -6.98
N ARG A 49 -2.44 -12.49 -6.36
CA ARG A 49 -2.83 -12.91 -5.01
C ARG A 49 -1.63 -12.98 -4.08
N ASP A 50 -1.88 -12.88 -2.79
CA ASP A 50 -0.89 -13.30 -1.82
C ASP A 50 -0.61 -14.81 -1.96
N GLN A 51 0.61 -15.20 -1.59
CA GLN A 51 1.02 -16.59 -1.53
C GLN A 51 1.65 -16.92 -0.17
N VAL A 52 1.58 -15.97 0.76
CA VAL A 52 2.09 -16.06 2.12
C VAL A 52 1.14 -16.93 2.94
N PRO A 53 1.59 -18.07 3.48
CA PRO A 53 0.76 -18.84 4.39
C PRO A 53 0.52 -18.03 5.67
N VAL A 54 -0.65 -18.19 6.29
CA VAL A 54 -0.98 -17.55 7.60
C VAL A 54 0.05 -17.81 8.73
N THR A 55 0.93 -18.80 8.56
CA THR A 55 2.01 -19.11 9.50
C THR A 55 3.30 -18.32 9.24
N ASP A 56 3.42 -17.62 8.12
CA ASP A 56 4.60 -16.88 7.68
C ASP A 56 4.31 -15.37 7.76
N LEU A 57 4.34 -14.82 8.98
CA LEU A 57 3.96 -13.43 9.19
C LEU A 57 5.02 -12.45 8.67
N VAL A 58 4.58 -11.40 8.00
CA VAL A 58 5.43 -10.30 7.55
C VAL A 58 5.57 -9.23 8.63
N ALA A 59 6.76 -8.63 8.74
CA ALA A 59 6.96 -7.46 9.59
C ALA A 59 6.35 -6.22 8.91
N PHE A 60 5.30 -5.65 9.51
CA PHE A 60 4.62 -4.47 8.99
C PHE A 60 5.04 -3.23 9.78
N PHE A 61 5.89 -2.39 9.20
CA PHE A 61 6.47 -1.23 9.89
C PHE A 61 5.60 0.03 9.74
N TYR A 62 5.45 0.73 10.86
CA TYR A 62 5.02 2.11 10.95
C TYR A 62 6.28 2.98 11.00
N ASP A 63 6.36 3.98 10.13
CA ASP A 63 7.49 4.91 10.07
C ASP A 63 8.84 4.19 9.85
N ASP A 64 9.07 3.76 8.61
CA ASP A 64 10.30 3.09 8.15
C ASP A 64 11.50 4.06 8.10
N ASP A 65 11.91 4.52 9.28
CA ASP A 65 13.04 5.42 9.53
C ASP A 65 12.93 6.80 8.83
N ASN A 66 11.70 7.24 8.54
CA ASN A 66 11.42 8.51 7.88
C ASN A 66 11.00 9.62 8.87
N GLY A 67 10.87 9.28 10.14
CA GLY A 67 10.46 10.18 11.22
C GLY A 67 11.37 10.09 12.46
N PRO A 68 11.02 10.86 13.51
CA PRO A 68 11.83 10.94 14.73
C PRO A 68 11.65 9.75 15.67
N LEU A 69 10.68 8.87 15.39
CA LEU A 69 10.42 7.67 16.18
C LEU A 69 11.17 6.48 15.58
N PRO A 70 11.65 5.53 16.40
CA PRO A 70 12.22 4.30 15.88
C PRO A 70 11.20 3.52 15.03
N PRO A 71 11.63 2.80 13.99
CA PRO A 71 10.77 1.87 13.27
C PRO A 71 10.11 0.89 14.24
N ASN A 72 8.79 0.75 14.16
CA ASN A 72 8.02 -0.16 15.00
C ASN A 72 6.91 -0.79 14.19
N GLY A 73 6.59 -2.05 14.46
CA GLY A 73 5.64 -2.78 13.65
C GLY A 73 5.29 -4.15 14.24
N PRO A 74 4.02 -4.57 14.19
CA PRO A 74 3.65 -5.95 14.50
C PRO A 74 3.99 -6.88 13.33
N PHE A 75 4.05 -8.18 13.64
CA PHE A 75 3.99 -9.22 12.63
C PHE A 75 2.53 -9.46 12.24
N MET A 76 2.24 -9.40 10.95
CA MET A 76 0.90 -9.53 10.38
C MET A 76 0.88 -10.50 9.20
N ASP A 77 -0.29 -11.07 8.95
CA ASP A 77 -0.56 -11.90 7.78
C ASP A 77 -0.97 -11.00 6.60
N PHE A 78 -0.28 -11.13 5.46
CA PHE A 78 -0.56 -10.28 4.30
C PHE A 78 -1.51 -10.99 3.34
N ASN A 79 -2.65 -10.36 3.07
CA ASN A 79 -3.68 -10.90 2.19
C ASN A 79 -3.91 -9.95 1.01
N ALA A 80 -3.94 -10.47 -0.21
CA ALA A 80 -4.13 -9.66 -1.41
C ALA A 80 -4.96 -10.39 -2.46
N ASP A 81 -5.92 -9.69 -3.06
CA ASP A 81 -6.67 -10.15 -4.24
C ASP A 81 -6.84 -8.97 -5.20
N MET A 82 -5.98 -8.92 -6.21
CA MET A 82 -5.69 -7.74 -7.00
C MET A 82 -5.88 -8.02 -8.50
N PRO A 83 -7.10 -7.81 -9.03
CA PRO A 83 -7.40 -8.11 -10.43
C PRO A 83 -6.67 -7.16 -11.37
N ILE A 84 -6.13 -7.72 -12.45
CA ILE A 84 -5.42 -6.98 -13.50
C ILE A 84 -6.13 -7.14 -14.84
N ARG A 85 -6.13 -6.06 -15.62
CA ARG A 85 -6.64 -6.02 -16.99
C ARG A 85 -5.60 -5.38 -17.90
N TRP A 86 -5.24 -6.05 -18.97
CA TRP A 86 -4.29 -5.49 -19.92
C TRP A 86 -4.76 -4.15 -20.51
N VAL A 87 -3.83 -3.22 -20.65
CA VAL A 87 -4.04 -1.90 -21.26
C VAL A 87 -3.20 -1.74 -22.52
N ALA A 88 -1.89 -1.97 -22.39
CA ALA A 88 -0.96 -1.76 -23.49
C ALA A 88 0.34 -2.56 -23.30
N SER A 89 1.00 -2.83 -24.42
CA SER A 89 2.39 -3.32 -24.47
C SER A 89 3.17 -2.39 -25.38
N ILE A 90 4.18 -1.69 -24.84
CA ILE A 90 4.91 -0.64 -25.56
C ILE A 90 6.35 -1.12 -25.78
N PRO A 91 6.83 -1.23 -27.04
CA PRO A 91 8.21 -1.60 -27.31
C PRO A 91 9.16 -0.48 -26.85
N VAL A 92 10.21 -0.83 -26.13
CA VAL A 92 11.26 0.11 -25.68
C VAL A 92 12.58 -0.07 -26.43
N GLY A 93 12.63 -1.01 -27.38
CA GLY A 93 13.80 -1.35 -28.19
C GLY A 93 14.50 -2.62 -27.72
N GLY A 94 15.36 -3.19 -28.57
CA GLY A 94 16.14 -4.40 -28.23
C GLY A 94 15.30 -5.66 -27.95
N GLY A 95 14.06 -5.70 -28.43
CA GLY A 95 13.11 -6.80 -28.14
C GLY A 95 12.40 -6.70 -26.79
N ALA A 96 12.66 -5.64 -26.02
CA ALA A 96 12.00 -5.41 -24.73
C ALA A 96 10.70 -4.60 -24.88
N PHE A 97 9.75 -4.88 -23.99
CA PHE A 97 8.44 -4.28 -23.90
C PHE A 97 8.13 -3.86 -22.46
N VAL A 98 7.40 -2.75 -22.31
CA VAL A 98 6.72 -2.40 -21.06
C VAL A 98 5.26 -2.79 -21.21
N HIS A 99 4.82 -3.75 -20.41
CA HIS A 99 3.42 -4.14 -20.31
C HIS A 99 2.75 -3.33 -19.20
N THR A 100 1.56 -2.80 -19.47
CA THR A 100 0.77 -2.01 -18.55
C THR A 100 -0.57 -2.68 -18.32
N TYR A 101 -0.95 -2.83 -17.06
CA TYR A 101 -2.22 -3.39 -16.63
C TYR A 101 -2.95 -2.38 -15.73
N ALA A 102 -4.25 -2.22 -15.99
CA ALA A 102 -5.15 -1.47 -15.12
C ALA A 102 -5.64 -2.39 -14.01
N MET A 103 -5.77 -1.79 -12.83
CA MET A 103 -6.33 -2.41 -11.64
C MET A 103 -7.51 -1.53 -11.20
N ASP A 104 -8.66 -1.79 -11.81
CA ASP A 104 -9.82 -0.89 -11.77
C ASP A 104 -10.35 -0.73 -10.33
N GLN A 105 -10.37 -1.81 -9.56
CA GLN A 105 -10.72 -1.84 -8.14
C GLN A 105 -10.12 -3.09 -7.47
N GLY A 106 -9.78 -3.00 -6.19
CA GLY A 106 -9.33 -4.14 -5.41
C GLY A 106 -8.99 -3.75 -3.98
N ALA A 107 -8.51 -4.73 -3.22
CA ALA A 107 -8.08 -4.53 -1.85
C ALA A 107 -6.95 -5.48 -1.47
N PHE A 108 -6.18 -5.08 -0.47
CA PHE A 108 -5.26 -5.93 0.27
C PHE A 108 -5.33 -5.55 1.75
N SER A 109 -4.91 -6.46 2.62
CA SER A 109 -4.94 -6.26 4.06
C SER A 109 -3.75 -6.86 4.78
N PHE A 110 -3.51 -6.31 5.96
CA PHE A 110 -2.62 -6.86 6.96
C PHE A 110 -3.47 -7.31 8.15
N ASP A 111 -3.50 -8.61 8.36
CA ASP A 111 -4.37 -9.30 9.29
C ASP A 111 -3.56 -9.74 10.51
N ASN A 112 -4.20 -9.88 11.66
CA ASN A 112 -3.54 -10.51 12.80
C ASN A 112 -3.49 -12.04 12.62
N ILE A 113 -2.80 -12.74 13.54
CA ILE A 113 -2.68 -14.20 13.52
C ILE A 113 -4.01 -14.98 13.59
N LEU A 114 -5.12 -14.31 13.89
CA LEU A 114 -6.46 -14.90 13.90
C LEU A 114 -7.22 -14.68 12.57
N GLY A 115 -6.57 -14.09 11.56
CA GLY A 115 -7.19 -13.73 10.28
C GLY A 115 -8.17 -12.55 10.40
N VAL A 116 -7.96 -11.65 11.36
CA VAL A 116 -8.79 -10.45 11.52
C VAL A 116 -8.01 -9.24 10.98
N PRO A 117 -8.52 -8.56 9.93
CA PRO A 117 -7.88 -7.39 9.36
C PRO A 117 -7.58 -6.31 10.40
N GLN A 118 -6.30 -5.91 10.48
CA GLN A 118 -5.84 -4.79 11.29
C GLN A 118 -5.69 -3.52 10.47
N MET A 119 -5.27 -3.68 9.21
CA MET A 119 -5.21 -2.60 8.23
C MET A 119 -5.75 -3.12 6.89
N THR A 120 -6.75 -2.45 6.33
CA THR A 120 -7.28 -2.76 4.99
C THR A 120 -7.04 -1.57 4.07
N ILE A 121 -6.49 -1.83 2.90
CA ILE A 121 -6.25 -0.83 1.87
C ILE A 121 -7.18 -1.15 0.70
N ASN A 122 -8.13 -0.25 0.44
CA ASN A 122 -8.98 -0.32 -0.74
C ASN A 122 -8.43 0.64 -1.78
N TYR A 123 -8.46 0.25 -3.05
CA TYR A 123 -8.02 1.12 -4.13
C TYR A 123 -8.94 1.05 -5.34
N SER A 124 -8.81 2.07 -6.19
CA SER A 124 -9.39 2.13 -7.52
C SER A 124 -8.44 2.80 -8.51
N ASN A 125 -8.50 2.38 -9.76
CA ASN A 125 -7.65 2.85 -10.87
C ASN A 125 -6.15 2.85 -10.53
N ALA A 126 -5.68 1.77 -9.92
CA ALA A 126 -4.25 1.52 -9.76
C ALA A 126 -3.65 0.98 -11.07
N VAL A 127 -2.33 0.96 -11.16
CA VAL A 127 -1.60 0.50 -12.35
C VAL A 127 -0.48 -0.45 -11.97
N MET A 128 -0.36 -1.52 -12.74
CA MET A 128 0.83 -2.38 -12.73
C MET A 128 1.63 -2.16 -14.01
N THR A 129 2.94 -2.06 -13.89
CA THR A 129 3.86 -2.07 -15.03
C THR A 129 4.90 -3.18 -14.89
N VAL A 130 5.16 -3.88 -16.00
CA VAL A 130 6.07 -5.03 -16.05
C VAL A 130 6.99 -4.89 -17.25
N LEU A 131 8.30 -4.99 -17.03
CA LEU A 131 9.25 -5.07 -18.14
C LEU A 131 9.35 -6.52 -18.61
N GLY A 132 9.39 -6.76 -19.92
CA GLY A 132 9.42 -8.10 -20.48
C GLY A 132 9.78 -8.17 -21.96
N GLY A 133 9.49 -9.29 -22.60
CA GLY A 133 9.54 -9.46 -24.05
C GLY A 133 8.15 -9.30 -24.66
N GLU A 134 8.01 -9.37 -25.98
CA GLU A 134 6.71 -9.18 -26.66
C GLU A 134 5.58 -10.09 -26.10
N PHE A 135 5.94 -11.32 -25.73
CA PHE A 135 5.03 -12.34 -25.21
C PHE A 135 5.47 -12.91 -23.86
N SER A 136 6.17 -12.13 -23.04
CA SER A 136 6.53 -12.55 -21.69
C SER A 136 6.70 -11.39 -20.73
N TRP A 137 6.34 -11.59 -19.46
CA TRP A 137 6.87 -10.78 -18.37
C TRP A 137 8.32 -11.14 -18.09
N GLY A 138 9.11 -10.14 -17.71
CA GLY A 138 10.44 -10.32 -17.15
C GLY A 138 10.38 -10.58 -15.65
N ALA A 139 11.50 -10.32 -14.96
CA ALA A 139 11.66 -10.69 -13.55
C ALA A 139 11.13 -9.67 -12.54
N THR A 140 10.72 -8.48 -12.99
CA THR A 140 10.37 -7.35 -12.11
C THR A 140 9.15 -6.60 -12.61
N ALA A 141 8.33 -6.14 -11.66
CA ALA A 141 7.18 -5.29 -11.91
C ALA A 141 7.03 -4.25 -10.81
N THR A 142 6.19 -3.25 -11.04
CA THR A 142 5.72 -2.31 -10.03
C THR A 142 4.21 -2.23 -10.06
N ILE A 143 3.59 -2.11 -8.89
CA ILE A 143 2.19 -1.75 -8.75
C ILE A 143 2.16 -0.41 -8.01
N GLN A 144 1.29 0.51 -8.42
CA GLN A 144 1.10 1.77 -7.72
C GLN A 144 -0.35 2.23 -7.81
N GLY A 145 -0.83 2.83 -6.73
CA GLY A 145 -2.12 3.51 -6.67
C GLY A 145 -2.01 4.76 -5.81
N ALA A 146 -2.77 5.79 -6.14
CA ALA A 146 -2.79 7.04 -5.39
C ALA A 146 -4.10 7.78 -5.64
N ASP A 147 -4.54 8.55 -4.64
CA ASP A 147 -5.57 9.55 -4.85
C ASP A 147 -5.14 10.56 -5.92
N ASN A 148 -5.98 10.76 -6.93
CA ASN A 148 -5.68 11.70 -8.02
C ASN A 148 -6.93 12.28 -8.69
N ASN A 149 -6.72 13.37 -9.46
CA ASN A 149 -7.79 14.08 -10.16
C ASN A 149 -8.40 13.31 -11.35
N PHE A 150 -7.88 12.13 -11.67
CA PHE A 150 -8.33 11.30 -12.79
C PHE A 150 -9.17 10.10 -12.32
N GLY A 151 -9.60 10.09 -11.06
CA GLY A 151 -10.48 9.09 -10.50
C GLY A 151 -9.78 7.93 -9.80
N GLY A 152 -8.45 7.95 -9.67
CA GLY A 152 -7.77 7.03 -8.76
C GLY A 152 -8.01 7.40 -7.32
N SER A 153 -8.21 6.39 -6.49
CA SER A 153 -8.39 6.56 -5.06
C SER A 153 -7.78 5.43 -4.27
N VAL A 154 -7.25 5.75 -3.10
CA VAL A 154 -6.74 4.81 -2.10
C VAL A 154 -7.39 5.17 -0.76
N THR A 155 -7.72 4.17 0.06
CA THR A 155 -8.23 4.41 1.40
C THR A 155 -7.73 3.34 2.33
N TYR A 156 -7.09 3.75 3.41
CA TYR A 156 -6.66 2.91 4.51
C TYR A 156 -7.77 2.85 5.56
N THR A 157 -8.03 1.67 6.11
CA THR A 157 -8.92 1.48 7.25
C THR A 157 -8.18 0.69 8.32
N SER A 158 -7.97 1.31 9.48
CA SER A 158 -7.25 0.74 10.61
C SER A 158 -8.23 0.29 11.70
N ALA A 159 -8.01 -0.91 12.22
CA ALA A 159 -8.74 -1.47 13.36
C ALA A 159 -8.06 -1.16 14.71
N PHE A 160 -6.89 -0.53 14.71
CA PHE A 160 -6.10 -0.24 15.91
C PHE A 160 -5.68 1.23 15.97
N THR A 161 -5.14 1.64 17.12
CA THR A 161 -4.65 3.00 17.35
C THR A 161 -3.21 2.92 17.86
N ASP A 162 -2.33 3.70 17.25
CA ASP A 162 -0.96 3.93 17.69
C ASP A 162 -0.65 5.43 17.54
N ALA A 163 -1.11 6.20 18.52
CA ALA A 163 -1.10 7.66 18.48
C ALA A 163 0.29 8.30 18.30
N PRO A 164 1.38 7.76 18.89
CA PRO A 164 2.75 8.21 18.58
C PRO A 164 3.09 8.18 17.08
N TYR A 165 2.61 7.17 16.35
CA TYR A 165 2.84 6.99 14.91
C TYR A 165 1.73 7.62 14.04
N GLY A 166 0.79 8.35 14.67
CA GLY A 166 -0.31 9.01 13.97
C GLY A 166 -1.41 8.06 13.47
N ILE A 167 -1.42 6.81 13.92
CA ILE A 167 -2.43 5.81 13.49
C ILE A 167 -3.62 5.87 14.43
N PHE A 168 -4.83 5.95 13.87
CA PHE A 168 -6.07 5.94 14.62
C PHE A 168 -7.04 4.92 14.04
N THR A 169 -7.92 4.37 14.87
CA THR A 169 -8.98 3.48 14.38
C THR A 169 -9.96 4.27 13.51
N GLY A 170 -10.25 3.76 12.31
CA GLY A 170 -11.13 4.40 11.34
C GLY A 170 -10.57 4.35 9.92
N ALA A 171 -11.12 5.18 9.05
CA ALA A 171 -10.55 5.40 7.71
C ALA A 171 -9.56 6.57 7.72
N SER A 172 -8.52 6.49 6.89
CA SER A 172 -7.69 7.64 6.53
C SER A 172 -8.55 8.73 5.89
N ILE A 173 -8.11 9.97 6.01
CA ILE A 173 -8.74 11.11 5.35
C ILE A 173 -7.69 11.98 4.70
N GLY A 174 -7.74 12.17 3.39
CA GLY A 174 -6.75 12.96 2.67
C GLY A 174 -6.06 12.14 1.60
N PRO A 175 -4.96 12.66 1.03
CA PRO A 175 -4.23 11.97 -0.01
C PRO A 175 -3.53 10.73 0.53
N ASP A 176 -3.92 9.59 0.00
CA ASP A 176 -3.34 8.29 0.29
C ASP A 176 -2.71 7.70 -0.98
N ASP A 177 -1.67 6.88 -0.80
CA ASP A 177 -0.99 6.17 -1.87
C ASP A 177 -0.47 4.81 -1.41
N PHE A 178 -0.13 3.97 -2.38
CA PHE A 178 0.65 2.77 -2.15
C PHE A 178 1.48 2.42 -3.38
N ALA A 179 2.56 1.68 -3.15
CA ALA A 179 3.35 1.05 -4.18
C ALA A 179 3.81 -0.34 -3.73
N PHE A 180 3.83 -1.27 -4.68
CA PHE A 180 4.56 -2.52 -4.54
C PHE A 180 5.71 -2.57 -5.54
N THR A 181 6.86 -3.05 -5.08
CA THR A 181 7.92 -3.52 -5.95
C THR A 181 7.86 -5.04 -5.99
N ILE A 182 7.72 -5.59 -7.20
CA ILE A 182 7.68 -7.03 -7.43
C ILE A 182 9.01 -7.46 -8.03
N THR A 183 9.64 -8.46 -7.44
CA THR A 183 10.91 -9.01 -7.90
C THR A 183 10.84 -10.53 -7.98
N GLU A 184 11.79 -11.12 -8.70
CA GLU A 184 11.90 -12.57 -8.83
C GLU A 184 10.69 -13.28 -9.45
N ILE A 185 9.95 -12.62 -10.35
CA ILE A 185 8.85 -13.26 -11.08
C ILE A 185 9.39 -14.55 -11.73
N ASN A 186 8.78 -15.69 -11.43
CA ASN A 186 9.19 -17.00 -11.94
C ASN A 186 8.00 -17.98 -11.94
N THR A 187 8.14 -19.10 -12.66
CA THR A 187 7.11 -20.17 -12.73
C THR A 187 7.45 -21.40 -11.90
N SER A 188 8.63 -21.44 -11.26
CA SER A 188 9.11 -22.63 -10.56
C SER A 188 8.41 -22.84 -9.22
N GLY A 189 8.10 -21.76 -8.50
CA GLY A 189 7.59 -21.80 -7.12
C GLY A 189 8.58 -22.35 -6.09
N VAL A 190 9.77 -22.80 -6.50
CA VAL A 190 10.77 -23.43 -5.63
C VAL A 190 11.66 -22.38 -4.97
N ARG A 191 11.88 -22.52 -3.66
CA ARG A 191 12.83 -21.73 -2.87
C ARG A 191 13.99 -22.59 -2.33
N PRO A 192 15.24 -22.06 -2.29
CA PRO A 192 15.67 -20.79 -2.88
C PRO A 192 15.58 -20.84 -4.41
N LEU A 193 15.49 -19.66 -5.05
CA LEU A 193 15.39 -19.58 -6.50
C LEU A 193 16.63 -20.22 -7.14
N GLY A 194 16.42 -21.29 -7.89
CA GLY A 194 17.47 -21.95 -8.65
C GLY A 194 17.86 -21.18 -9.92
N PRO A 195 18.71 -21.74 -10.79
CA PRO A 195 19.09 -21.13 -12.08
C PRO A 195 17.94 -21.15 -13.12
N ALA A 196 16.70 -21.32 -12.69
CA ALA A 196 15.54 -21.42 -13.56
C ALA A 196 15.31 -20.10 -14.32
N PRO A 197 14.71 -20.15 -15.53
CA PRO A 197 14.33 -18.95 -16.26
C PRO A 197 13.42 -18.06 -15.41
N ARG A 198 13.73 -16.76 -15.37
CA ARG A 198 12.89 -15.75 -14.73
C ARG A 198 11.86 -15.23 -15.72
N GLY A 199 10.75 -14.74 -15.19
CA GLY A 199 9.59 -14.28 -15.94
C GLY A 199 8.52 -15.34 -16.09
N VAL A 200 7.49 -14.99 -16.86
CA VAL A 200 6.37 -15.85 -17.19
C VAL A 200 5.88 -15.51 -18.59
N GLY A 201 5.50 -16.52 -19.37
CA GLY A 201 4.88 -16.29 -20.68
C GLY A 201 3.53 -15.59 -20.53
N ILE A 202 3.20 -14.71 -21.47
CA ILE A 202 1.85 -14.13 -21.57
C ILE A 202 1.18 -14.55 -22.88
N ASP A 203 -0.14 -14.68 -22.83
CA ASP A 203 -0.94 -15.07 -23.98
C ASP A 203 -1.00 -13.92 -24.99
N PRO A 204 -0.72 -14.14 -26.29
CA PRO A 204 -0.73 -13.06 -27.29
C PRO A 204 -2.10 -12.39 -27.53
N GLN A 205 -3.21 -13.02 -27.14
CA GLN A 205 -4.57 -12.52 -27.34
C GLN A 205 -5.11 -11.82 -26.10
N THR A 206 -4.88 -12.39 -24.91
CA THR A 206 -5.38 -11.82 -23.64
C THR A 206 -4.35 -10.95 -22.93
N HIS A 207 -3.07 -11.11 -23.28
CA HIS A 207 -1.91 -10.47 -22.64
C HIS A 207 -1.80 -10.76 -21.14
N LEU A 208 -2.38 -11.86 -20.67
CA LEU A 208 -2.30 -12.32 -19.28
C LEU A 208 -1.35 -13.52 -19.17
N PRO A 209 -0.76 -13.79 -17.98
CA PRO A 209 0.09 -14.95 -17.76
C PRO A 209 -0.60 -16.29 -18.13
N VAL A 210 0.10 -17.13 -18.90
CA VAL A 210 -0.41 -18.44 -19.34
C VAL A 210 -0.19 -19.55 -18.31
N GLU A 211 0.71 -19.34 -17.37
CA GLU A 211 1.11 -20.29 -16.34
C GLU A 211 1.00 -19.64 -14.96
N GLN A 212 0.98 -20.48 -13.93
CA GLN A 212 1.12 -19.99 -12.57
C GLN A 212 2.52 -19.37 -12.39
N TRP A 213 2.56 -18.21 -11.76
CA TRP A 213 3.80 -17.53 -11.43
C TRP A 213 3.85 -17.17 -9.94
N PHE A 214 5.05 -16.87 -9.47
CA PHE A 214 5.39 -16.52 -8.11
C PHE A 214 6.37 -15.35 -8.11
N SER A 215 6.36 -14.52 -7.07
CA SER A 215 7.33 -13.43 -6.94
C SER A 215 7.54 -13.03 -5.48
N GLU A 216 8.65 -12.36 -5.24
CA GLU A 216 8.86 -11.54 -4.05
C GLU A 216 8.13 -10.20 -4.19
N GLY A 217 7.81 -9.60 -3.05
CA GLY A 217 7.12 -8.33 -2.97
C GLY A 217 7.63 -7.47 -1.83
N SER A 218 7.85 -6.20 -2.10
CA SER A 218 7.94 -5.18 -1.05
C SER A 218 6.87 -4.13 -1.25
N TYR A 219 6.49 -3.49 -0.16
CA TYR A 219 5.39 -2.54 -0.08
C TYR A 219 5.86 -1.26 0.57
N SER A 220 5.37 -0.14 0.04
CA SER A 220 5.36 1.12 0.73
C SER A 220 4.02 1.81 0.51
N GLY A 221 3.60 2.63 1.45
CA GLY A 221 2.43 3.47 1.25
C GLY A 221 2.31 4.58 2.27
N GLY A 222 1.65 5.65 1.89
CA GLY A 222 1.33 6.77 2.74
C GLY A 222 -0.17 6.84 3.01
N ALA A 223 -0.53 7.07 4.27
CA ALA A 223 -1.90 7.46 4.61
C ALA A 223 -1.92 8.70 5.49
N TYR A 224 -2.96 9.52 5.33
CA TYR A 224 -3.20 10.65 6.20
C TYR A 224 -4.32 10.36 7.19
N TRP A 225 -4.07 10.60 8.47
CA TRP A 225 -5.06 10.43 9.53
C TRP A 225 -5.39 11.77 10.17
N VAL A 226 -6.68 12.05 10.38
CA VAL A 226 -7.07 13.14 11.30
C VAL A 226 -7.20 12.60 12.71
N PRO A 227 -6.55 13.24 13.70
CA PRO A 227 -6.69 12.85 15.10
C PRO A 227 -8.15 12.79 15.52
N ALA A 228 -8.48 11.77 16.32
CA ALA A 228 -9.82 11.48 16.82
C ALA A 228 -10.63 12.73 17.24
N PRO A 229 -11.99 12.68 17.20
CA PRO A 229 -12.92 13.83 17.29
C PRO A 229 -12.71 14.85 18.43
N GLY A 230 -11.89 14.54 19.44
CA GLY A 230 -11.49 15.48 20.50
C GLY A 230 -10.82 16.76 19.96
N SER A 231 -10.12 16.68 18.82
CA SER A 231 -9.54 17.85 18.15
C SER A 231 -10.62 18.81 17.61
N LEU A 232 -11.69 18.26 17.02
CA LEU A 232 -12.86 19.01 16.56
C LEU A 232 -13.68 19.56 17.72
N ALA A 233 -13.84 18.79 18.80
CA ALA A 233 -14.53 19.23 20.01
C ALA A 233 -13.82 20.43 20.67
N LEU A 234 -12.48 20.43 20.71
CA LEU A 234 -11.68 21.56 21.20
C LEU A 234 -11.77 22.78 20.27
N GLY A 235 -11.78 22.57 18.94
CA GLY A 235 -12.00 23.65 17.97
C GLY A 235 -13.37 24.33 18.12
N LEU A 236 -14.43 23.54 18.33
CA LEU A 236 -15.79 24.04 18.57
C LEU A 236 -15.94 24.72 19.95
N LEU A 237 -15.27 24.22 20.99
CA LEU A 237 -15.19 24.89 22.30
C LEU A 237 -14.45 26.24 22.20
N GLY A 238 -13.38 26.32 21.40
CA GLY A 238 -12.69 27.59 21.13
C GLY A 238 -13.59 28.62 20.42
N LEU A 239 -14.37 28.19 19.43
CA LEU A 239 -15.29 29.06 18.69
C LEU A 239 -16.48 29.54 19.55
N THR A 240 -17.01 28.68 20.42
CA THR A 240 -18.12 29.05 21.32
C THR A 240 -17.67 30.01 22.43
N LEU A 241 -16.44 29.87 22.95
CA LEU A 241 -15.85 30.83 23.89
C LEU A 241 -15.54 32.19 23.23
N ALA A 242 -15.12 32.20 21.96
CA ALA A 242 -14.88 33.44 21.22
C ALA A 242 -16.16 34.22 20.88
N ARG A 243 -17.30 33.53 20.70
CA ARG A 243 -18.59 34.16 20.36
C ARG A 243 -19.26 34.88 21.55
N ARG A 244 -18.83 34.61 22.78
CA ARG A 244 -19.46 35.18 24.00
C ARG A 244 -18.97 36.59 24.36
N ARG A 245 -18.15 37.23 23.52
CA ARG A 245 -17.68 38.63 23.68
C ARG A 245 -18.09 39.51 22.51
N ARG A 246 -19.38 39.56 22.21
CA ARG A 246 -20.00 40.70 21.50
C ARG A 246 -21.05 41.31 22.40
#